data_AF-A0AAV0X1J0-F1
#
_entry.id   AF-A0AAV0X1J0-F1
#
_cell.length_a   1.000
_cell.length_b   1.000
_cell.length_c   1.000
_cell.angle_alpha   90.00
_cell.angle_beta   90.00
_cell.angle_gamma   90.00
#
_symmetry.space_group_name_H-M   'P 1'
#
loop_
_entity.id
_entity.type
_entity.pdbx_description
1 polymer ?
#
loop_
_entity_poly.entity_id
_entity_poly.type
_entity_poly.pdbx_seq_one_letter_code
_entity_poly.pdbx_strand_id
1 'polypeptide(L)'
;MQLGPHIQGYPIVYGLATVYSATFLSISILFVFLEDAIGYVYAVSVVIMIISIWIMAMIVSVIRHNQCTKINELYTVSWLYILLWTLSSSYWFYGTGHNPSFPAIHWNAAFVLQSNVENNTWLPGFFILANTFFSHAVHAFLLPLLLICPFAIHGAWSGKSLPPKDEDEQTMARGELLLAEKSRQMIHGSFDLTAKYILANCFRVAMVMAAATIHSRHLMMWKIFAPKLIFEGIALFITLPFSFFGFILMYRVTQHINVLFERIMTQHSN
;
A
#
# COMPACT_ATOMS: atom_id res chain seq x y z
N MET A 1 -21.40 30.73 10.18
CA MET A 1 -21.05 29.67 9.23
C MET A 1 -21.25 30.25 7.84
N GLN A 2 -20.24 30.96 7.31
CA GLN A 2 -20.39 31.76 6.09
C GLN A 2 -20.22 30.89 4.87
N LEU A 3 -21.32 30.72 4.14
CA LEU A 3 -21.35 30.17 2.79
C LEU A 3 -20.68 31.16 1.82
N GLY A 4 -19.68 30.70 1.08
CA GLY A 4 -19.17 31.41 -0.11
C GLY A 4 -20.19 31.35 -1.25
N PRO A 5 -20.15 32.29 -2.21
CA PRO A 5 -21.24 32.51 -3.15
C PRO A 5 -21.22 31.49 -4.30
N HIS A 6 -22.37 30.85 -4.50
CA HIS A 6 -22.86 30.20 -5.72
C HIS A 6 -21.94 29.18 -6.44
N ILE A 7 -21.95 27.96 -5.93
CA ILE A 7 -22.02 26.75 -6.77
C ILE A 7 -23.17 25.91 -6.19
N GLN A 8 -24.17 25.55 -7.00
CA GLN A 8 -25.16 24.52 -6.65
C GLN A 8 -24.39 23.26 -6.22
N GLY A 9 -24.38 22.78 -4.98
CA GLY A 9 -25.24 23.06 -3.84
C GLY A 9 -25.57 21.74 -3.14
N TYR A 10 -24.60 20.83 -3.02
CA TYR A 10 -24.69 19.71 -2.08
C TYR A 10 -23.64 19.95 -1.01
N PRO A 11 -24.00 19.98 0.29
CA PRO A 11 -22.98 19.97 1.34
C PRO A 11 -22.25 18.64 1.21
N ILE A 12 -21.04 18.69 0.67
CA ILE A 12 -20.11 17.56 0.72
C ILE A 12 -20.01 17.20 2.19
N VAL A 13 -20.55 16.05 2.58
CA VAL A 13 -20.34 15.52 3.93
C VAL A 13 -18.83 15.36 4.03
N TYR A 14 -18.17 16.16 4.86
CA TYR A 14 -16.71 16.24 4.94
C TYR A 14 -16.04 14.86 5.16
N GLY A 15 -16.76 13.88 5.71
CA GLY A 15 -16.29 12.50 5.84
C GLY A 15 -16.22 11.69 4.53
N LEU A 16 -16.97 12.07 3.48
CA LEU A 16 -16.91 11.39 2.18
C LEU A 16 -15.60 11.70 1.42
N ALA A 17 -15.00 12.85 1.71
CA ALA A 17 -13.79 13.35 1.07
C ALA A 17 -12.51 12.63 1.53
N THR A 18 -12.59 11.72 2.50
CA THR A 18 -11.44 10.98 3.05
C THR A 18 -11.69 9.47 3.15
N VAL A 19 -12.72 8.94 2.47
CA VAL A 19 -13.13 7.53 2.61
C VAL A 19 -12.02 6.58 2.16
N TYR A 20 -11.26 6.93 1.13
CA TYR A 20 -10.20 6.06 0.63
C TYR A 20 -9.04 6.02 1.62
N SER A 21 -8.47 7.17 1.99
CA SER A 21 -7.36 7.21 2.95
C SER A 21 -7.75 6.65 4.31
N ALA A 22 -8.96 6.94 4.81
CA ALA A 22 -9.45 6.40 6.07
C ALA A 22 -9.54 4.87 6.05
N THR A 23 -10.02 4.27 4.96
CA THR A 23 -10.10 2.80 4.84
C THR A 23 -8.72 2.15 4.95
N PHE A 24 -7.74 2.68 4.21
CA PHE A 24 -6.37 2.16 4.27
C PHE A 24 -5.67 2.47 5.61
N LEU A 25 -6.02 3.57 6.27
CA LEU A 25 -5.52 3.90 7.61
C LEU A 25 -6.03 2.90 8.65
N SER A 26 -7.33 2.61 8.65
CA SER A 26 -7.92 1.62 9.56
C SER A 26 -7.30 0.23 9.38
N ILE A 27 -7.03 -0.18 8.14
CA ILE A 27 -6.40 -1.48 7.87
C ILE A 27 -4.91 -1.46 8.25
N SER A 28 -4.21 -0.34 8.07
CA SER A 28 -2.82 -0.19 8.52
C SER A 28 -2.71 -0.40 10.04
N ILE A 29 -3.67 0.12 10.81
CA ILE A 29 -3.74 -0.09 12.26
C ILE A 29 -4.04 -1.57 12.58
N LEU A 30 -4.95 -2.20 11.84
CA LEU A 30 -5.25 -3.63 12.01
C LEU A 30 -4.01 -4.50 11.74
N PHE A 31 -3.17 -4.16 10.76
CA PHE A 31 -1.93 -4.86 10.52
C PHE A 31 -0.96 -4.80 11.72
N VAL A 32 -0.88 -3.66 12.41
CA VAL A 32 -0.09 -3.57 13.65
C VAL A 32 -0.58 -4.56 14.70
N PHE A 33 -1.90 -4.60 14.95
CA PHE A 33 -2.47 -5.55 15.92
C PHE A 33 -2.30 -7.02 15.49
N LEU A 34 -2.39 -7.29 14.18
CA LEU A 34 -2.20 -8.63 13.64
C LEU A 34 -0.76 -9.12 13.88
N GLU A 35 0.24 -8.26 13.66
CA GLU A 35 1.63 -8.65 13.89
C GLU A 35 1.96 -8.77 15.37
N ASP A 36 1.47 -7.86 16.22
CA ASP A 36 1.68 -7.95 17.67
C ASP A 36 1.14 -9.28 18.23
N ALA A 37 0.00 -9.74 17.70
CA ALA A 37 -0.57 -11.04 18.05
C ALA A 37 0.32 -12.24 17.61
N ILE A 38 1.08 -12.10 16.52
CA ILE A 38 1.94 -13.17 15.98
C ILE A 38 3.38 -13.11 16.53
N GLY A 39 3.88 -11.91 16.81
CA GLY A 39 5.31 -11.60 16.94
C GLY A 39 5.61 -10.43 17.88
N TYR A 40 5.18 -10.50 19.14
CA TYR A 40 5.32 -9.42 20.14
C TYR A 40 6.72 -8.78 20.28
N VAL A 41 7.80 -9.47 19.89
CA VAL A 41 9.18 -8.97 20.01
C VAL A 41 9.46 -7.82 19.02
N TYR A 42 8.75 -7.73 17.90
CA TYR A 42 9.03 -6.78 16.81
C TYR A 42 7.95 -5.72 16.60
N ALA A 43 6.94 -5.68 17.48
CA ALA A 43 5.81 -4.75 17.40
C ALA A 43 6.24 -3.27 17.24
N VAL A 44 7.28 -2.83 17.97
CA VAL A 44 7.80 -1.46 17.85
C VAL A 44 8.34 -1.20 16.44
N SER A 45 9.06 -2.16 15.85
CA SER A 45 9.58 -2.03 14.50
C SER A 45 8.46 -1.96 13.47
N VAL A 46 7.40 -2.74 13.65
CA VAL A 46 6.22 -2.71 12.78
C VAL A 46 5.48 -1.38 12.85
N VAL A 47 5.32 -0.80 14.04
CA VAL A 47 4.72 0.55 14.18
C VAL A 47 5.56 1.58 13.41
N ILE A 48 6.88 1.56 13.56
CA ILE A 48 7.77 2.47 12.83
C ILE A 48 7.68 2.21 11.32
N MET A 49 7.59 0.95 10.89
CA MET A 49 7.39 0.59 9.48
C MET A 49 6.11 1.24 8.94
N ILE A 50 4.96 1.06 9.60
CA ILE A 50 3.69 1.63 9.16
C ILE A 50 3.78 3.16 9.08
N ILE A 51 4.35 3.81 10.09
CA ILE A 51 4.57 5.26 10.08
C ILE A 51 5.44 5.66 8.88
N SER A 52 6.52 4.93 8.60
CA SER A 52 7.41 5.22 7.48
C SER A 52 6.73 5.04 6.12
N ILE A 53 5.85 4.06 5.97
CA ILE A 53 5.05 3.85 4.75
C ILE A 53 4.16 5.06 4.49
N TRP A 54 3.45 5.53 5.53
CA TRP A 54 2.61 6.72 5.43
C TRP A 54 3.42 7.98 5.13
N ILE A 55 4.53 8.20 5.83
CA ILE A 55 5.43 9.33 5.55
C ILE A 55 5.94 9.28 4.11
N MET A 56 6.35 8.11 3.62
CA MET A 56 6.84 7.96 2.26
C MET A 56 5.73 8.24 1.23
N ALA A 57 4.52 7.73 1.45
CA ALA A 57 3.37 8.04 0.61
C ALA A 57 3.08 9.55 0.61
N MET A 58 3.20 10.22 1.77
CA MET A 58 2.98 11.65 1.89
C MET A 58 4.04 12.47 1.16
N ILE A 59 5.32 12.11 1.28
CA ILE A 59 6.42 12.78 0.57
C ILE A 59 6.24 12.62 -0.95
N VAL A 60 5.95 11.39 -1.42
CA VAL A 60 5.69 11.13 -2.84
C VAL A 60 4.49 11.94 -3.33
N SER A 61 3.45 12.05 -2.52
CA SER A 61 2.27 12.85 -2.81
C SER A 61 2.60 14.33 -3.01
N VAL A 62 3.35 14.96 -2.10
CA VAL A 62 3.78 16.37 -2.24
C VAL A 62 4.64 16.58 -3.49
N ILE A 63 5.59 15.67 -3.77
CA ILE A 63 6.45 15.79 -4.96
C ILE A 63 5.61 15.67 -6.24
N ARG A 64 4.69 14.69 -6.30
CA ARG A 64 3.83 14.49 -7.46
C ARG A 64 2.88 15.66 -7.70
N HIS A 65 2.38 16.27 -6.62
CA HIS A 65 1.57 17.48 -6.71
C HIS A 65 2.38 18.68 -7.23
N ASN A 66 3.63 18.84 -6.81
CA ASN A 66 4.48 19.94 -7.28
C ASN A 66 4.94 19.76 -8.73
N GLN A 67 4.97 18.53 -9.24
CA GLN A 67 5.42 18.20 -10.60
C GLN A 67 4.29 18.12 -11.61
N CYS A 68 3.03 17.96 -11.18
CA CYS A 68 1.92 17.80 -12.11
C CYS A 68 1.53 19.13 -12.75
N THR A 69 1.37 19.12 -14.07
CA THR A 69 0.80 20.26 -14.81
C THR A 69 -0.68 20.09 -15.05
N LYS A 70 -1.16 18.83 -15.04
CA LYS A 70 -2.57 18.46 -15.22
C LYS A 70 -2.98 17.46 -14.16
N ILE A 71 -4.19 17.59 -13.64
CA ILE A 71 -4.76 16.68 -12.62
C ILE A 71 -4.75 15.22 -13.10
N ASN A 72 -4.91 14.97 -14.40
CA ASN A 72 -4.93 13.61 -14.97
C ASN A 72 -3.58 12.86 -14.78
N GLU A 73 -2.45 13.58 -14.66
CA GLU A 73 -1.13 12.98 -14.43
C GLU A 73 -1.05 12.32 -13.04
N LEU A 74 -1.86 12.80 -12.09
CA LEU A 74 -1.93 12.31 -10.72
C LEU A 74 -2.57 10.92 -10.59
N TYR A 75 -3.22 10.42 -11.65
CA TYR A 75 -3.70 9.04 -11.73
C TYR A 75 -2.63 8.04 -12.19
N THR A 76 -1.45 8.53 -12.59
CA THR A 76 -0.34 7.69 -13.03
C THR A 76 0.85 7.81 -12.09
N VAL A 77 1.44 6.67 -11.70
CA VAL A 77 2.59 6.63 -10.80
C VAL A 77 3.86 6.32 -11.61
N SER A 78 4.89 7.15 -11.42
CA SER A 78 6.20 6.97 -12.04
C SER A 78 6.93 5.74 -11.48
N TRP A 79 7.73 5.09 -12.33
CA TRP A 79 8.55 3.92 -11.97
C TRP A 79 9.47 4.18 -10.77
N LEU A 80 9.99 5.40 -10.63
CA LEU A 80 10.89 5.75 -9.52
C LEU A 80 10.22 5.49 -8.16
N TYR A 81 8.97 5.93 -7.99
CA TYR A 81 8.25 5.77 -6.72
C TYR A 81 7.89 4.31 -6.45
N ILE A 82 7.65 3.51 -7.49
CA ILE A 82 7.40 2.07 -7.39
C ILE A 82 8.67 1.33 -7.00
N LEU A 83 9.82 1.73 -7.55
CA LEU A 83 11.12 1.20 -7.15
C LEU A 83 11.43 1.54 -5.69
N LEU A 84 11.21 2.79 -5.27
CA LEU A 84 11.37 3.19 -3.87
C LEU A 84 10.45 2.38 -2.94
N TRP A 85 9.19 2.14 -3.34
CA TRP A 85 8.25 1.30 -2.57
C TRP A 85 8.71 -0.16 -2.46
N THR A 86 9.24 -0.70 -3.55
CA THR A 86 9.80 -2.06 -3.60
C THR A 86 11.06 -2.20 -2.74
N LEU A 87 11.93 -1.19 -2.77
CA LEU A 87 13.13 -1.13 -1.93
C LEU A 87 12.78 -0.95 -0.46
N SER A 88 11.81 -0.09 -0.12
CA SER A 88 11.29 0.08 1.24
C SER A 88 10.77 -1.24 1.81
N SER A 89 10.00 -1.98 1.01
CA SER A 89 9.52 -3.32 1.39
C SER A 89 10.67 -4.29 1.71
N SER A 90 11.74 -4.23 0.93
CA SER A 90 12.95 -5.05 1.13
C SER A 90 13.76 -4.61 2.36
N TYR A 91 13.86 -3.30 2.58
CA TYR A 91 14.53 -2.73 3.74
C TYR A 91 13.84 -3.15 5.04
N TRP A 92 12.51 -3.05 5.08
CA TRP A 92 11.73 -3.38 6.26
C TRP A 92 11.66 -4.87 6.58
N PHE A 93 11.94 -5.76 5.62
CA PHE A 93 12.21 -7.17 5.94
C PHE A 93 13.38 -7.30 6.95
N TYR A 94 14.45 -6.54 6.75
CA TYR A 94 15.56 -6.49 7.71
C TYR A 94 15.23 -5.62 8.92
N GLY A 95 14.48 -4.53 8.72
CA GLY A 95 14.02 -3.64 9.79
C GLY A 95 13.19 -4.33 10.86
N THR A 96 12.37 -5.33 10.49
CA THR A 96 11.61 -6.17 11.44
C THR A 96 12.44 -7.31 12.02
N GLY A 97 13.76 -7.33 11.81
CA GLY A 97 14.67 -8.29 12.41
C GLY A 97 14.77 -9.63 11.67
N HIS A 98 14.22 -9.77 10.47
CA HIS A 98 14.37 -10.98 9.67
C HIS A 98 15.64 -10.98 8.83
N ASN A 99 16.13 -12.17 8.54
CA ASN A 99 17.31 -12.42 7.72
C ASN A 99 17.00 -13.59 6.77
N PRO A 100 17.48 -13.60 5.52
CA PRO A 100 17.14 -14.65 4.56
C PRO A 100 18.05 -15.87 4.77
N SER A 101 17.98 -16.45 5.97
CA SER A 101 18.64 -17.70 6.33
C SER A 101 17.71 -18.55 7.20
N PHE A 102 17.66 -19.86 6.93
CA PHE A 102 16.74 -20.77 7.64
C PHE A 102 16.93 -20.79 9.16
N PRO A 103 18.17 -20.75 9.71
CA PRO A 103 18.36 -20.71 11.16
C PRO A 103 17.87 -19.42 11.83
N ALA A 104 17.74 -18.33 11.06
CA ALA A 104 17.27 -17.04 11.56
C ALA A 104 15.73 -16.89 11.49
N ILE A 105 15.00 -17.90 11.02
CA ILE A 105 13.53 -17.86 11.00
C ILE A 105 13.00 -17.88 12.44
N HIS A 106 12.05 -17.00 12.73
CA HIS A 106 11.41 -16.91 14.04
C HIS A 106 10.32 -17.96 14.18
N TRP A 107 10.73 -19.19 14.50
CA TRP A 107 9.83 -20.35 14.63
C TRP A 107 8.78 -20.20 15.74
N ASN A 108 8.98 -19.31 16.71
CA ASN A 108 8.01 -19.05 17.79
C ASN A 108 6.64 -18.60 17.25
N ALA A 109 6.58 -17.95 16.09
CA ALA A 109 5.33 -17.55 15.44
C ALA A 109 4.41 -18.74 15.12
N ALA A 110 4.96 -19.95 14.95
CA ALA A 110 4.18 -21.15 14.68
C ALA A 110 3.32 -21.61 15.87
N PHE A 111 3.65 -21.17 17.08
CA PHE A 111 3.09 -21.66 18.35
C PHE A 111 2.18 -20.66 19.05
N VAL A 112 1.80 -19.58 18.35
CA VAL A 112 0.95 -18.51 18.90
C VAL A 112 -0.43 -19.05 19.30
N LEU A 113 -1.03 -19.90 18.46
CA LEU A 113 -2.36 -20.49 18.71
C LEU A 113 -2.32 -21.94 19.21
N GLN A 114 -1.16 -22.59 19.19
CA GLN A 114 -1.03 -24.00 19.58
C GLN A 114 0.32 -24.27 20.26
N SER A 115 0.30 -25.01 21.36
CA SER A 115 1.52 -25.41 22.07
C SER A 115 2.26 -26.56 21.39
N ASN A 116 1.54 -27.48 20.73
CA ASN A 116 2.12 -28.63 20.05
C ASN A 116 1.67 -28.71 18.57
N VAL A 117 2.57 -29.13 17.70
CA VAL A 117 2.30 -29.38 16.27
C VAL A 117 1.99 -30.87 16.11
N GLU A 118 0.79 -31.30 16.50
CA GLU A 118 0.48 -32.74 16.55
C GLU A 118 -0.06 -33.26 15.21
N ASN A 119 -0.95 -32.53 14.53
CA ASN A 119 -1.63 -33.03 13.32
C ASN A 119 -1.74 -32.05 12.14
N ASN A 120 -1.57 -30.73 12.33
CA ASN A 120 -1.71 -29.74 11.27
C ASN A 120 -0.49 -28.81 11.20
N THR A 121 0.29 -28.94 10.12
CA THR A 121 1.47 -28.12 9.84
C THR A 121 1.16 -26.89 8.97
N TRP A 122 -0.03 -26.83 8.36
CA TRP A 122 -0.41 -25.71 7.47
C TRP A 122 -0.58 -24.40 8.23
N LEU A 123 -1.28 -24.43 9.38
CA LEU A 123 -1.53 -23.25 10.19
C LEU A 123 -0.22 -22.67 10.80
N PRO A 124 0.65 -23.47 11.44
CA PRO A 124 1.96 -23.01 11.90
C PRO A 124 2.81 -22.44 10.76
N GLY A 125 2.85 -23.14 9.61
CA GLY A 125 3.55 -22.68 8.42
C GLY A 125 3.06 -21.33 7.93
N PHE A 126 1.74 -21.12 7.91
CA PHE A 126 1.14 -19.84 7.54
C PHE A 126 1.59 -18.72 8.49
N PHE A 127 1.57 -18.92 9.82
CA PHE A 127 2.01 -17.89 10.75
C PHE A 127 3.50 -17.56 10.62
N ILE A 128 4.35 -18.57 10.41
CA ILE A 128 5.77 -18.35 10.16
C ILE A 128 5.97 -17.49 8.90
N LEU A 129 5.26 -17.82 7.81
CA LEU A 129 5.34 -17.06 6.56
C LEU A 129 4.77 -15.65 6.71
N ALA A 130 3.62 -15.50 7.38
CA ALA A 130 2.97 -14.22 7.62
C ALA A 130 3.87 -13.29 8.46
N ASN A 131 4.55 -13.83 9.47
CA ASN A 131 5.53 -13.10 10.28
C ASN A 131 6.76 -12.71 9.44
N THR A 132 7.41 -13.70 8.81
CA THR A 132 8.69 -13.53 8.11
C THR A 132 8.60 -12.56 6.93
N PHE A 133 7.48 -12.57 6.20
CA PHE A 133 7.26 -11.73 5.01
C PHE A 133 6.23 -10.63 5.26
N PHE A 134 6.01 -10.26 6.52
CA PHE A 134 5.03 -9.26 6.91
C PHE A 134 5.24 -7.92 6.20
N SER A 135 6.50 -7.46 6.12
CA SER A 135 6.86 -6.22 5.41
C SER A 135 6.47 -6.24 3.93
N HIS A 136 6.64 -7.38 3.26
CA HIS A 136 6.25 -7.57 1.86
C HIS A 136 4.72 -7.59 1.70
N ALA A 137 4.01 -8.30 2.56
CA ALA A 137 2.55 -8.35 2.56
C ALA A 137 1.93 -6.95 2.78
N VAL A 138 2.41 -6.21 3.78
CA VAL A 138 1.90 -4.87 4.12
C VAL A 138 2.18 -3.86 3.00
N HIS A 139 3.40 -3.81 2.48
CA HIS A 139 3.72 -2.90 1.38
C HIS A 139 2.92 -3.23 0.12
N ALA A 140 2.71 -4.52 -0.18
CA ALA A 140 1.90 -4.94 -1.32
C ALA A 140 0.43 -4.52 -1.16
N PHE A 141 -0.15 -4.74 0.03
CA PHE A 141 -1.54 -4.38 0.31
C PHE A 141 -1.76 -2.87 0.31
N LEU A 142 -0.85 -2.10 0.92
CA LEU A 142 -0.93 -0.64 1.03
C LEU A 142 -0.46 0.09 -0.23
N LEU A 143 -0.09 -0.62 -1.30
CA LEU A 143 0.34 -0.03 -2.57
C LEU A 143 -0.61 1.05 -3.13
N PRO A 144 -1.95 0.91 -3.07
CA PRO A 144 -2.88 1.95 -3.55
C PRO A 144 -2.73 3.31 -2.87
N LEU A 145 -2.09 3.38 -1.70
CA LEU A 145 -1.78 4.66 -1.04
C LEU A 145 -0.97 5.59 -1.93
N LEU A 146 -0.08 5.05 -2.78
CA LEU A 146 0.68 5.87 -3.73
C LEU A 146 -0.21 6.63 -4.71
N LEU A 147 -1.39 6.08 -5.03
CA LEU A 147 -2.38 6.72 -5.91
C LEU A 147 -3.29 7.68 -5.13
N ILE A 148 -3.73 7.28 -3.93
CA ILE A 148 -4.75 7.98 -3.14
C ILE A 148 -4.17 9.22 -2.43
N CYS A 149 -2.98 9.10 -1.86
CA CYS A 149 -2.39 10.11 -0.98
C CYS A 149 -2.23 11.52 -1.60
N PRO A 150 -1.90 11.69 -2.90
CA PRO A 150 -1.96 12.99 -3.60
C PRO A 150 -3.28 13.75 -3.44
N PHE A 151 -4.39 13.04 -3.52
CA PHE A 151 -5.72 13.62 -3.43
C PHE A 151 -6.13 13.89 -1.97
N ALA A 152 -5.61 13.11 -1.03
CA ALA A 152 -5.86 13.29 0.40
C ALA A 152 -5.14 14.51 1.00
N ILE A 153 -3.88 14.75 0.63
CA ILE A 153 -3.07 15.85 1.21
C ILE A 153 -3.60 17.22 0.79
N HIS A 154 -3.99 17.39 -0.46
CA HIS A 154 -4.44 18.69 -0.94
C HIS A 154 -5.65 19.19 -0.13
N GLY A 155 -6.60 18.30 0.20
CA GLY A 155 -7.74 18.63 1.06
C GLY A 155 -7.34 19.03 2.50
N ALA A 156 -6.26 18.46 3.04
CA ALA A 156 -5.81 18.73 4.40
C ALA A 156 -4.82 19.91 4.53
N TRP A 157 -3.96 20.13 3.53
CA TRP A 157 -2.88 21.13 3.56
C TRP A 157 -3.26 22.44 2.83
N SER A 158 -4.13 22.38 1.81
CA SER A 158 -4.52 23.57 1.02
C SER A 158 -5.58 24.44 1.71
N GLY A 159 -6.13 24.03 2.85
CA GLY A 159 -7.20 24.73 3.57
C GLY A 159 -6.85 26.13 4.12
N LYS A 160 -5.65 26.68 3.85
CA LYS A 160 -5.22 27.98 4.39
C LYS A 160 -4.44 28.90 3.44
N SER A 161 -4.22 28.56 2.16
CA SER A 161 -3.47 29.46 1.27
C SER A 161 -4.24 29.76 -0.01
N LEU A 162 -4.74 31.00 -0.04
CA LEU A 162 -5.35 31.72 -1.17
C LEU A 162 -6.68 31.18 -1.71
N PRO A 163 -7.59 32.08 -2.13
CA PRO A 163 -8.72 31.69 -2.97
C PRO A 163 -8.16 31.11 -4.27
N PRO A 164 -8.69 29.96 -4.74
CA PRO A 164 -8.23 29.35 -5.97
C PRO A 164 -8.36 30.35 -7.13
N LYS A 165 -7.26 30.58 -7.84
CA LYS A 165 -7.23 31.52 -8.98
C LYS A 165 -7.68 30.86 -10.28
N ASP A 166 -7.53 29.55 -10.39
CA ASP A 166 -7.79 28.77 -11.60
C ASP A 166 -8.85 27.68 -11.39
N GLU A 167 -9.58 27.31 -12.46
CA GLU A 167 -10.63 26.26 -12.45
C GLU A 167 -10.08 24.90 -11.98
N ASP A 168 -8.81 24.61 -12.29
CA ASP A 168 -8.11 23.40 -11.86
C ASP A 168 -7.89 23.38 -10.34
N GLU A 169 -7.63 24.53 -9.72
CA GLU A 169 -7.40 24.67 -8.28
C GLU A 169 -8.71 24.49 -7.48
N GLN A 170 -9.83 24.98 -8.02
CA GLN A 170 -11.17 24.74 -7.46
C GLN A 170 -11.60 23.27 -7.61
N THR A 171 -11.18 22.62 -8.69
CA THR A 171 -11.41 21.18 -8.91
C THR A 171 -10.59 20.36 -7.91
N MET A 172 -9.34 20.72 -7.66
CA MET A 172 -8.47 20.05 -6.68
C MET A 172 -8.94 20.18 -5.23
N ALA A 173 -9.63 21.28 -4.88
CA ALA A 173 -10.24 21.44 -3.55
C ALA A 173 -11.25 20.32 -3.19
N ARG A 174 -11.72 19.55 -4.19
CA ARG A 174 -12.60 18.38 -3.98
C ARG A 174 -11.86 17.14 -3.44
N GLY A 175 -10.53 17.13 -3.42
CA GLY A 175 -9.72 16.09 -2.78
C GLY A 175 -10.00 14.69 -3.33
N GLU A 176 -10.25 13.71 -2.44
CA GLU A 176 -10.53 12.32 -2.85
C GLU A 176 -11.85 12.14 -3.59
N LEU A 177 -12.76 13.13 -3.56
CA LEU A 177 -14.00 13.08 -4.34
C LEU A 177 -13.70 12.95 -5.84
N LEU A 178 -12.60 13.56 -6.32
CA LEU A 178 -12.17 13.43 -7.71
C LEU A 178 -11.89 11.98 -8.12
N LEU A 179 -11.39 11.16 -7.19
CA LEU A 179 -11.15 9.74 -7.42
C LEU A 179 -12.47 8.99 -7.65
N ALA A 180 -13.53 9.38 -6.94
CA ALA A 180 -14.86 8.81 -7.12
C ALA A 180 -15.52 9.28 -8.43
N GLU A 181 -15.48 10.59 -8.72
CA GLU A 181 -16.03 11.16 -9.96
C GLU A 181 -15.37 10.54 -11.21
N LYS A 182 -14.03 10.42 -11.21
CA LYS A 182 -13.25 9.81 -12.30
C LYS A 182 -12.87 8.36 -12.00
N SER A 183 -13.80 7.59 -11.46
CA SER A 183 -13.60 6.18 -11.06
C SER A 183 -12.93 5.30 -12.13
N ARG A 184 -13.28 5.48 -13.41
CA ARG A 184 -12.63 4.75 -14.52
C ARG A 184 -11.12 5.01 -14.59
N GLN A 185 -10.69 6.27 -14.53
CA GLN A 185 -9.27 6.63 -14.60
C GLN A 185 -8.52 6.12 -13.36
N MET A 186 -9.15 6.20 -12.19
CA MET A 186 -8.59 5.64 -10.96
C MET A 186 -8.40 4.12 -11.03
N ILE A 187 -9.37 3.37 -11.56
CA ILE A 187 -9.25 1.90 -11.71
C ILE A 187 -8.10 1.55 -12.67
N HIS A 188 -8.02 2.24 -13.81
CA HIS A 188 -6.90 2.06 -14.74
C HIS A 188 -5.54 2.37 -14.09
N GLY A 189 -5.45 3.50 -13.36
CA GLY A 189 -4.23 3.89 -12.66
C GLY A 189 -3.80 2.89 -11.58
N SER A 190 -4.75 2.33 -10.84
CA SER A 190 -4.47 1.32 -9.81
C SER A 190 -4.07 -0.04 -10.38
N PHE A 191 -4.69 -0.45 -11.50
CA PHE A 191 -4.28 -1.65 -12.22
C PHE A 191 -2.86 -1.50 -12.78
N ASP A 192 -2.56 -0.36 -13.43
CA ASP A 192 -1.23 -0.03 -13.92
C ASP A 192 -0.19 -0.03 -12.79
N LEU A 193 -0.50 0.60 -11.66
CA LEU A 193 0.34 0.60 -10.46
C LEU A 193 0.62 -0.81 -9.94
N THR A 194 -0.42 -1.64 -9.83
CA THR A 194 -0.30 -3.03 -9.36
C THR A 194 0.56 -3.86 -10.32
N ALA A 195 0.33 -3.74 -11.63
CA ALA A 195 1.12 -4.43 -12.64
C ALA A 195 2.60 -4.03 -12.61
N LYS A 196 2.88 -2.72 -12.54
CA LYS A 196 4.26 -2.20 -12.43
C LYS A 196 4.96 -2.68 -11.16
N TYR A 197 4.25 -2.73 -10.03
CA TYR A 197 4.81 -3.23 -8.78
C TYR A 197 5.13 -4.73 -8.83
N ILE A 198 4.27 -5.54 -9.44
CA ILE A 198 4.53 -6.96 -9.68
C ILE A 198 5.76 -7.12 -10.60
N LEU A 199 5.83 -6.35 -11.69
CA LEU A 199 6.99 -6.37 -12.60
C LEU A 199 8.29 -5.97 -11.90
N ALA A 200 8.26 -4.97 -11.01
CA ALA A 200 9.42 -4.56 -10.23
C ALA A 200 9.90 -5.69 -9.30
N ASN A 201 8.99 -6.42 -8.66
CA ASN A 201 9.34 -7.59 -7.82
C ASN A 201 9.84 -8.77 -8.66
N CYS A 202 9.24 -9.04 -9.82
CA CYS A 202 9.75 -10.06 -10.76
C CYS A 202 11.17 -9.73 -11.22
N PHE A 203 11.44 -8.47 -11.56
CA PHE A 203 12.78 -8.01 -11.92
C PHE A 203 13.78 -8.19 -10.77
N ARG A 204 13.39 -7.84 -9.53
CA ARG A 204 14.20 -8.08 -8.33
C ARG A 204 14.55 -9.56 -8.17
N VAL A 205 13.59 -10.47 -8.28
CA VAL A 205 13.85 -11.92 -8.20
C VAL A 205 14.76 -12.40 -9.34
N ALA A 206 14.55 -11.90 -10.56
CA ALA A 206 15.42 -12.23 -11.70
C ALA A 206 16.87 -11.79 -11.48
N MET A 207 17.08 -10.61 -10.89
CA MET A 207 18.42 -10.12 -10.53
C MET A 207 19.07 -10.98 -9.45
N VAL A 208 18.32 -11.42 -8.44
CA VAL A 208 18.82 -12.33 -7.40
C VAL A 208 19.14 -13.70 -8.00
N MET A 209 18.31 -14.20 -8.91
CA MET A 209 18.56 -15.44 -9.65
C MET A 209 19.84 -15.35 -10.48
N ALA A 210 20.02 -14.26 -11.25
CA ALA A 210 21.25 -14.01 -12.00
C ALA A 210 22.48 -13.97 -11.08
N ALA A 211 22.41 -13.24 -9.96
CA ALA A 211 23.49 -13.18 -8.98
C ALA A 211 23.82 -14.57 -8.39
N ALA A 212 22.81 -15.37 -8.07
CA ALA A 212 22.98 -16.73 -7.55
C ALA A 212 23.62 -17.66 -8.59
N THR A 213 23.23 -17.57 -9.87
CA THR A 213 23.83 -18.39 -10.94
C THR A 213 25.31 -18.06 -11.15
N ILE A 214 25.69 -16.78 -11.14
CA ILE A 214 27.09 -16.35 -11.30
C ILE A 214 27.95 -16.85 -10.13
N HIS A 215 27.46 -16.71 -8.89
CA HIS A 215 28.23 -17.06 -7.68
C HIS A 215 28.12 -18.54 -7.28
N SER A 216 27.29 -19.34 -7.95
CA SER A 216 27.14 -20.78 -7.70
C SER A 216 28.44 -21.58 -7.87
N ARG A 217 29.44 -21.02 -8.58
CA ARG A 217 30.76 -21.64 -8.80
C ARG A 217 31.63 -21.67 -7.55
N HIS A 218 31.33 -20.85 -6.53
CA HIS A 218 32.05 -20.85 -5.26
C HIS A 218 31.19 -21.53 -4.18
N LEU A 219 31.51 -22.79 -3.84
CA LEU A 219 30.76 -23.66 -2.92
C LEU A 219 30.37 -23.00 -1.58
N MET A 220 31.22 -22.14 -1.03
CA MET A 220 30.93 -21.42 0.22
C MET A 220 29.86 -20.32 0.04
N MET A 221 29.80 -19.69 -1.13
CA MET A 221 28.82 -18.65 -1.46
C MET A 221 27.45 -19.25 -1.77
N TRP A 222 27.37 -20.47 -2.31
CA TRP A 222 26.10 -21.16 -2.56
C TRP A 222 25.24 -21.31 -1.31
N LYS A 223 25.86 -21.55 -0.15
CA LYS A 223 25.17 -21.63 1.16
C LYS A 223 24.46 -20.33 1.55
N ILE A 224 24.89 -19.19 1.01
CA ILE A 224 24.33 -17.87 1.29
C ILE A 224 23.31 -17.49 0.20
N PHE A 225 23.63 -17.73 -1.07
CA PHE A 225 22.78 -17.33 -2.19
C PHE A 225 21.54 -18.20 -2.39
N ALA A 226 21.61 -19.51 -2.12
CA ALA A 226 20.45 -20.39 -2.30
C ALA A 226 19.30 -20.03 -1.34
N PRO A 227 19.53 -19.85 -0.02
CA PRO A 227 18.49 -19.33 0.87
C PRO A 227 17.98 -17.95 0.43
N LYS A 228 18.87 -17.02 0.04
CA LYS A 228 18.44 -15.69 -0.43
C LYS A 228 17.48 -15.78 -1.61
N LEU A 229 17.78 -16.59 -2.62
CA LEU A 229 16.89 -16.79 -3.77
C LEU A 229 15.53 -17.38 -3.36
N ILE A 230 15.52 -18.36 -2.45
CA ILE A 230 14.28 -18.97 -1.95
C ILE A 230 13.41 -17.94 -1.24
N PHE A 231 14.00 -17.14 -0.34
CA PHE A 231 13.27 -16.09 0.38
C PHE A 231 12.71 -15.04 -0.58
N GLU A 232 13.47 -14.62 -1.57
CA GLU A 232 13.03 -13.66 -2.59
C GLU A 232 11.89 -14.22 -3.46
N GLY A 233 11.94 -15.51 -3.81
CA GLY A 233 10.85 -16.20 -4.49
C GLY A 233 9.59 -16.26 -3.65
N ILE A 234 9.68 -16.64 -2.37
CA ILE A 234 8.54 -16.68 -1.44
C ILE A 234 7.97 -15.27 -1.23
N ALA A 235 8.84 -14.26 -1.10
CA ALA A 235 8.41 -12.86 -1.00
C ALA A 235 7.57 -12.45 -2.21
N LEU A 236 7.95 -12.83 -3.43
CA LEU A 236 7.14 -12.60 -4.64
C LEU A 236 5.78 -13.32 -4.55
N PHE A 237 5.77 -14.60 -4.17
CA PHE A 237 4.52 -15.37 -4.01
C PHE A 237 3.55 -14.75 -3.00
N ILE A 238 4.06 -14.10 -1.95
CA ILE A 238 3.24 -13.38 -0.96
C ILE A 238 2.83 -12.00 -1.48
N THR A 239 3.73 -11.29 -2.14
CA THR A 239 3.47 -9.96 -2.71
C THR A 239 2.30 -9.98 -3.71
N LEU A 240 2.21 -11.05 -4.53
CA LEU A 240 1.14 -11.21 -5.52
C LEU A 240 -0.27 -11.09 -4.91
N PRO A 241 -0.75 -12.02 -4.06
CA PRO A 241 -2.13 -11.98 -3.54
C PRO A 241 -2.40 -10.72 -2.73
N PHE A 242 -1.44 -10.24 -1.93
CA PHE A 242 -1.65 -9.03 -1.13
C PHE A 242 -1.77 -7.76 -1.99
N SER A 243 -1.03 -7.64 -3.09
CA SER A 243 -1.21 -6.54 -4.04
C SER A 243 -2.58 -6.58 -4.72
N PHE A 244 -3.06 -7.77 -5.08
CA PHE A 244 -4.41 -7.94 -5.60
C PHE A 244 -5.48 -7.61 -4.56
N PHE A 245 -5.30 -7.98 -3.28
CA PHE A 245 -6.24 -7.62 -2.23
C PHE A 245 -6.32 -6.11 -2.00
N GLY A 246 -5.18 -5.40 -2.03
CA GLY A 246 -5.15 -3.94 -1.98
C GLY A 246 -5.94 -3.32 -3.15
N PHE A 247 -5.72 -3.81 -4.37
CA PHE A 247 -6.47 -3.38 -5.56
C PHE A 247 -7.98 -3.66 -5.44
N ILE A 248 -8.36 -4.88 -5.05
CA ILE A 248 -9.77 -5.28 -4.90
C ILE A 248 -10.46 -4.44 -3.84
N LEU A 249 -9.81 -4.17 -2.71
CA LEU A 249 -10.36 -3.30 -1.67
C LEU A 249 -10.63 -1.91 -2.23
N MET A 250 -9.65 -1.31 -2.91
CA MET A 250 -9.82 0.01 -3.52
C MET A 250 -10.98 0.02 -4.51
N TYR A 251 -11.07 -1.01 -5.37
CA TYR A 251 -12.18 -1.18 -6.30
C TYR A 251 -13.53 -1.28 -5.59
N ARG A 252 -13.64 -2.08 -4.52
CA ARG A 252 -14.88 -2.24 -3.75
C ARG A 252 -15.30 -0.92 -3.09
N VAL A 253 -14.36 -0.19 -2.50
CA VAL A 253 -14.64 1.14 -1.91
C VAL A 253 -15.25 2.05 -2.97
N THR A 254 -14.66 2.11 -4.17
CA THR A 254 -15.21 2.91 -5.28
C THR A 254 -16.60 2.47 -5.70
N GLN A 255 -16.86 1.17 -5.82
CA GLN A 255 -18.19 0.68 -6.19
C GLN A 255 -19.25 1.10 -5.17
N HIS A 256 -18.95 0.97 -3.87
CA HIS A 256 -19.86 1.39 -2.82
C HIS A 256 -20.11 2.90 -2.81
N ILE A 257 -19.06 3.68 -3.07
CA ILE A 257 -19.18 5.14 -3.20
C ILE A 257 -20.05 5.52 -4.40
N ASN A 258 -19.87 4.87 -5.56
CA ASN A 258 -20.69 5.14 -6.75
C ASN A 258 -22.18 4.85 -6.51
N VAL A 259 -22.51 3.70 -5.91
CA VAL A 259 -23.90 3.35 -5.55
C VAL A 259 -24.47 4.36 -4.54
N LEU A 260 -23.67 4.82 -3.58
CA LEU A 260 -24.09 5.84 -2.63
C LEU A 260 -24.40 7.18 -3.34
N PHE A 261 -23.55 7.59 -4.29
CA PHE A 261 -23.79 8.79 -5.10
C PHE A 261 -25.10 8.69 -5.88
N GLU A 262 -25.33 7.57 -6.57
CA GLU A 262 -26.58 7.35 -7.31
C GLU A 262 -27.80 7.48 -6.39
N ARG A 263 -27.75 6.87 -5.19
CA ARG A 263 -28.84 6.96 -4.21
C ARG A 263 -29.11 8.39 -3.74
N ILE A 264 -28.08 9.14 -3.40
CA ILE A 264 -28.22 10.54 -2.94
C ILE A 264 -28.82 11.40 -4.05
N MET A 265 -28.38 11.22 -5.30
CA MET A 265 -28.92 11.97 -6.45
C MET A 265 -30.39 11.65 -6.70
N THR A 266 -30.80 10.37 -6.58
CA THR A 266 -32.22 9.97 -6.74
C THR A 266 -33.13 10.45 -5.61
N GLN A 267 -32.63 10.60 -4.38
CA GLN A 267 -33.43 11.10 -3.25
C GLN A 267 -33.71 12.60 -3.30
N HIS A 268 -32.90 13.36 -4.05
CA HIS A 268 -33.06 14.80 -4.19
C HIS A 268 -33.74 15.22 -5.51
N SER A 269 -34.00 14.29 -6.43
CA SER A 269 -34.81 14.56 -7.63
C SER A 269 -36.32 14.39 -7.40
N ASN A 270 -36.73 13.89 -6.23
CA ASN A 270 -38.12 13.74 -5.78
C ASN A 270 -38.43 14.74 -4.68
#